data_AF-A0AAV4Z7M8-F1
#
_entry.id   AF-A0AAV4Z7M8-F1
#
_cell.length_a   1.000
_cell.length_b   1.000
_cell.length_c   1.000
_cell.angle_alpha   90.00
_cell.angle_beta   90.00
_cell.angle_gamma   90.00
#
_symmetry.space_group_name_H-M   'P 1'
#
loop_
_entity.id
_entity.type
_entity.pdbx_description
1 polymer ?
#
loop_
_entity_poly.entity_id
_entity_poly.type
_entity_poly.pdbx_seq_one_letter_code
_entity_poly.pdbx_strand_id
1 'polypeptide(L)'
;MTGTDTRAVLAGLAPVAALVGSIVCLVIGTSFAKQLFPVIGAEGTSAYRVTLAAVLLLAVWRPWRRTLGRRDAGVVVLYGLVLGGMNLLFYLSLRTIPLGLAIAIEFVGPLLVAVASSRRAVDLVWVALAMLGLCLLLPLDRASSGLDPVGVACALGAALCWALYILVGQRAGHLPGGQAVALGMSVAALVILPFGIAQAGMALLSPSLVVAGLAVAILSSAIPYSLEMVALRGLPRQTFGILLSLEPVCSALAGFLILGERLTPLQGAAIACIMAASVGSTVGAYRAKRENLRQAG
;
A
#
# COMPACT_ATOMS: atom_id res chain seq x y z
N MET A 1 -37.04 23.45 -0.10
CA MET A 1 -36.75 22.08 0.35
C MET A 1 -35.64 21.39 -0.49
N THR A 2 -34.67 22.12 -1.04
CA THR A 2 -33.70 21.57 -2.03
C THR A 2 -32.21 21.74 -1.67
N GLY A 3 -31.87 22.42 -0.56
CA GLY A 3 -30.46 22.70 -0.19
C GLY A 3 -29.81 21.73 0.81
N THR A 4 -30.62 20.95 1.55
CA THR A 4 -30.14 19.98 2.55
C THR A 4 -29.71 18.65 1.92
N ASP A 5 -30.37 18.21 0.85
CA ASP A 5 -30.03 16.95 0.17
C ASP A 5 -28.73 17.02 -0.61
N THR A 6 -28.42 18.16 -1.25
CA THR A 6 -27.16 18.32 -2.00
C THR A 6 -25.96 18.32 -1.06
N ARG A 7 -26.07 18.93 0.12
CA ARG A 7 -24.99 18.93 1.13
C ARG A 7 -24.81 17.55 1.76
N ALA A 8 -25.88 16.79 1.99
CA ALA A 8 -25.80 15.42 2.49
C ALA A 8 -25.19 14.46 1.46
N VAL A 9 -25.57 14.60 0.18
CA VAL A 9 -24.99 13.84 -0.93
C VAL A 9 -23.52 14.23 -1.15
N LEU A 10 -23.18 15.52 -1.13
CA LEU A 10 -21.80 16.00 -1.22
C LEU A 10 -20.96 15.56 -0.01
N ALA A 11 -21.54 15.50 1.19
CA ALA A 11 -20.88 14.97 2.39
C ALA A 11 -20.63 13.46 2.33
N GLY A 12 -21.49 12.70 1.64
CA GLY A 12 -21.28 11.27 1.37
C GLY A 12 -20.32 10.99 0.20
N LEU A 13 -20.28 11.88 -0.80
CA LEU A 13 -19.37 11.80 -1.95
C LEU A 13 -17.95 12.28 -1.64
N ALA A 14 -17.78 13.23 -0.72
CA ALA A 14 -16.48 13.78 -0.38
C ALA A 14 -15.48 12.71 0.14
N PRO A 15 -15.84 11.77 1.02
CA PRO A 15 -14.96 10.69 1.44
C PRO A 15 -14.64 9.69 0.32
N VAL A 16 -15.58 9.43 -0.60
CA VAL A 16 -15.36 8.59 -1.78
C VAL A 16 -14.39 9.27 -2.75
N ALA A 17 -14.63 10.54 -3.06
CA ALA A 17 -13.76 11.35 -3.91
C ALA A 17 -12.36 11.52 -3.30
N ALA A 18 -12.26 11.65 -1.97
CA ALA A 18 -10.98 11.68 -1.27
C ALA A 18 -10.23 10.35 -1.43
N LEU A 19 -10.90 9.21 -1.31
CA LEU A 19 -10.26 7.90 -1.50
C LEU A 19 -9.80 7.67 -2.94
N VAL A 20 -10.67 7.96 -3.92
CA VAL A 20 -10.32 7.85 -5.34
C VAL A 20 -9.19 8.82 -5.68
N GLY A 21 -9.26 10.05 -5.19
CA GLY A 21 -8.19 11.04 -5.33
C GLY A 21 -6.88 10.59 -4.71
N SER A 22 -6.92 9.93 -3.54
CA SER A 22 -5.76 9.33 -2.89
C SER A 22 -5.12 8.25 -3.77
N ILE A 23 -5.91 7.30 -4.26
CA ILE A 23 -5.45 6.21 -5.13
C ILE A 23 -4.83 6.78 -6.40
N VAL A 24 -5.50 7.71 -7.07
CA VAL A 24 -4.98 8.34 -8.30
C VAL A 24 -3.67 9.08 -8.02
N CYS A 25 -3.61 9.87 -6.95
CA CYS A 25 -2.41 10.62 -6.58
C CYS A 25 -1.24 9.69 -6.23
N LEU A 26 -1.51 8.63 -5.46
CA LEU A 26 -0.54 7.62 -5.08
C LEU A 26 0.03 6.90 -6.29
N VAL A 27 -0.84 6.45 -7.20
CA VAL A 27 -0.46 5.73 -8.40
C VAL A 27 0.35 6.62 -9.34
N ILE A 28 -0.11 7.85 -9.60
CA ILE A 28 0.64 8.83 -10.41
C ILE A 28 2.00 9.10 -9.77
N GLY A 29 2.03 9.36 -8.46
CA GLY A 29 3.27 9.60 -7.72
C GLY A 29 4.25 8.42 -7.79
N THR A 30 3.74 7.19 -7.74
CA THR A 30 4.55 5.97 -7.83
C THR A 30 5.04 5.70 -9.26
N SER A 31 4.24 6.01 -10.28
CA SER A 31 4.67 5.99 -11.68
C SER A 31 5.79 7.00 -11.92
N PHE A 32 5.68 8.22 -11.41
CA PHE A 32 6.78 9.20 -11.45
C PHE A 32 8.01 8.72 -10.67
N ALA A 33 7.83 8.10 -9.51
CA ALA A 33 8.93 7.52 -8.73
C ALA A 33 9.72 6.49 -9.56
N LYS A 34 9.03 5.66 -10.35
CA LYS A 34 9.65 4.67 -11.23
C LYS A 34 10.52 5.31 -12.32
N GLN A 35 10.18 6.51 -12.78
CA GLN A 35 11.01 7.26 -13.75
C GLN A 35 12.33 7.76 -13.13
N LEU A 36 12.44 7.85 -11.81
CA LEU A 36 13.69 8.18 -11.12
C LEU A 36 14.63 6.97 -10.97
N PHE A 37 14.14 5.74 -11.20
CA PHE A 37 14.93 4.51 -11.00
C PHE A 37 16.22 4.46 -11.84
N PRO A 38 16.27 4.93 -13.10
CA PRO A 38 17.51 4.95 -13.87
C PRO A 38 18.59 5.87 -13.28
N VAL A 39 18.20 6.85 -12.45
CA VAL A 39 19.12 7.88 -11.94
C VAL A 39 19.58 7.58 -10.51
N ILE A 40 18.68 7.12 -9.65
CA ILE A 40 18.95 6.89 -8.22
C ILE A 40 18.62 5.48 -7.73
N GLY A 41 18.20 4.59 -8.64
CA GLY A 41 17.77 3.25 -8.28
C GLY A 41 16.44 3.20 -7.53
N ALA A 42 15.85 2.01 -7.44
CA ALA A 42 14.61 1.79 -6.69
C ALA A 42 14.82 2.01 -5.18
N GLU A 43 15.97 1.59 -4.66
CA GLU A 43 16.35 1.73 -3.24
C GLU A 43 16.54 3.21 -2.87
N GLY A 44 17.24 4.00 -3.69
CA GLY A 44 17.42 5.43 -3.47
C GLY A 44 16.12 6.21 -3.58
N THR A 45 15.23 5.84 -4.50
CA THR A 45 13.90 6.46 -4.62
C THR A 45 13.04 6.17 -3.39
N SER A 46 13.03 4.92 -2.92
CA SER A 46 12.31 4.52 -1.71
C SER A 46 12.87 5.23 -0.46
N ALA A 47 14.20 5.32 -0.35
CA ALA A 47 14.88 6.06 0.72
C ALA A 47 14.47 7.53 0.75
N TYR A 48 14.53 8.23 -0.39
CA TYR A 48 14.08 9.63 -0.49
C TYR A 48 12.64 9.80 -0.01
N ARG A 49 11.73 8.97 -0.54
CA ARG A 49 10.31 9.09 -0.24
C ARG A 49 10.05 8.89 1.26
N VAL A 50 10.59 7.81 1.83
CA VAL A 50 10.34 7.47 3.24
C VAL A 50 11.05 8.43 4.19
N THR A 51 12.27 8.85 3.89
CA THR A 51 13.03 9.81 4.72
C THR A 51 12.39 11.20 4.69
N LEU A 52 11.99 11.71 3.52
CA LEU A 52 11.30 13.01 3.42
C LEU A 52 9.94 12.97 4.12
N ALA A 53 9.17 11.90 3.92
CA ALA A 53 7.90 11.71 4.62
C ALA A 53 8.10 11.64 6.15
N ALA A 54 9.13 10.92 6.63
CA ALA A 54 9.47 10.87 8.04
C ALA A 54 9.80 12.25 8.61
N VAL A 55 10.64 13.05 7.92
CA VAL A 55 11.00 14.41 8.33
C VAL A 55 9.77 15.32 8.40
N LEU A 56 8.90 15.29 7.39
CA LEU A 56 7.67 16.09 7.36
C LEU A 56 6.73 15.69 8.51
N LEU A 57 6.54 14.39 8.74
CA LEU A 57 5.68 13.91 9.82
C LEU A 57 6.25 14.23 11.20
N LEU A 58 7.56 14.14 11.37
CA LEU A 58 8.26 14.59 12.57
C LEU A 58 8.05 16.08 12.83
N ALA A 59 8.17 16.92 11.79
CA ALA A 59 7.98 18.37 11.89
C ALA A 59 6.55 18.77 12.29
N VAL A 60 5.54 18.08 11.71
CA VAL A 60 4.12 18.35 11.95
C VAL A 60 3.67 17.80 13.30
N TRP A 61 3.94 16.53 13.60
CA TRP A 61 3.36 15.85 14.76
C TRP A 61 4.20 15.98 16.03
N ARG A 62 5.48 16.38 15.91
CA ARG A 62 6.42 16.61 17.02
C ARG A 62 6.33 15.52 18.11
N PRO A 63 6.46 14.22 17.75
CA PRO A 63 6.19 13.11 18.66
C PRO A 63 7.13 13.09 19.88
N TRP A 64 8.28 13.77 19.81
CA TRP A 64 9.22 13.95 20.93
C TRP A 64 8.66 14.69 22.14
N ARG A 65 7.49 15.34 22.03
CA ARG A 65 6.82 16.00 23.16
C ARG A 65 5.99 15.05 24.04
N ARG A 66 5.83 13.78 23.64
CA ARG A 66 5.03 12.79 24.36
C ARG A 66 5.90 11.64 24.85
N THR A 67 5.67 11.21 26.09
CA THR A 67 6.37 10.08 26.69
C THR A 67 5.93 8.78 26.03
N LEU A 68 6.88 7.98 25.57
CA LEU A 68 6.64 6.66 24.99
C LEU A 68 6.97 5.58 26.04
N GLY A 69 6.03 4.68 26.33
CA GLY A 69 6.31 3.53 27.18
C GLY A 69 7.31 2.58 26.53
N ARG A 70 8.12 1.85 27.31
CA ARG A 70 9.10 0.89 26.78
C ARG A 70 8.47 -0.22 25.93
N ARG A 71 7.27 -0.67 26.28
CA ARG A 71 6.50 -1.66 25.50
C ARG A 71 6.04 -1.07 24.16
N ASP A 72 5.56 0.16 24.19
CA ASP A 72 5.09 0.88 23.01
C ASP A 72 6.24 1.19 22.06
N ALA A 73 7.43 1.48 22.60
CA ALA A 73 8.65 1.65 21.80
C ALA A 73 8.98 0.39 20.99
N GLY A 74 8.89 -0.79 21.61
CA GLY A 74 9.10 -2.06 20.90
C GLY A 74 8.08 -2.28 19.77
N VAL A 75 6.81 -1.97 20.00
CA VAL A 75 5.75 -2.07 18.98
C VAL A 75 5.99 -1.08 17.84
N VAL A 76 6.38 0.15 18.14
CA VAL A 76 6.68 1.19 17.15
C VAL A 76 7.90 0.84 16.31
N VAL A 77 8.95 0.29 16.92
CA VAL A 77 10.13 -0.20 16.20
C VAL A 77 9.73 -1.33 15.26
N LEU A 78 9.00 -2.33 15.75
CA LEU A 78 8.53 -3.43 14.90
C LEU A 78 7.65 -2.93 13.75
N TYR A 79 6.73 -2.00 14.05
CA TYR A 79 5.87 -1.36 13.05
C TYR A 79 6.68 -0.66 11.96
N GLY A 80 7.70 0.11 12.34
CA GLY A 80 8.58 0.79 11.39
C GLY A 80 9.51 -0.14 10.62
N LEU A 81 10.02 -1.22 11.24
CA LEU A 81 10.83 -2.24 10.57
C LEU A 81 10.03 -2.92 9.45
N VAL A 82 8.81 -3.32 9.76
CA VAL A 82 7.90 -3.98 8.82
C VAL A 82 7.50 -3.00 7.71
N LEU A 83 7.18 -1.75 8.05
CA LEU A 83 6.86 -0.70 7.09
C LEU A 83 8.04 -0.39 6.16
N GLY A 84 9.26 -0.34 6.69
CA GLY A 84 10.48 -0.15 5.92
C GLY A 84 10.74 -1.32 4.96
N GLY A 85 10.62 -2.55 5.47
CA GLY A 85 10.75 -3.78 4.66
C GLY A 85 9.73 -3.84 3.53
N MET A 86 8.47 -3.55 3.82
CA MET A 86 7.38 -3.48 2.84
C MET A 86 7.74 -2.53 1.69
N ASN A 87 8.12 -1.30 2.03
CA ASN A 87 8.42 -0.26 1.04
C ASN A 87 9.68 -0.57 0.21
N LEU A 88 10.71 -1.13 0.81
CA LEU A 88 11.93 -1.51 0.09
C LEU A 88 11.64 -2.64 -0.90
N LEU A 89 11.00 -3.72 -0.43
CA LEU A 89 10.67 -4.88 -1.24
C LEU A 89 9.70 -4.54 -2.37
N PHE A 90 8.71 -3.69 -2.10
CA PHE A 90 7.79 -3.20 -3.12
C PHE A 90 8.55 -2.47 -4.23
N TYR A 91 9.40 -1.50 -3.88
CA TYR A 91 10.18 -0.76 -4.89
C TYR A 91 11.17 -1.65 -5.66
N LEU A 92 11.77 -2.64 -4.99
CA LEU A 92 12.62 -3.63 -5.65
C LEU A 92 11.83 -4.48 -6.66
N SER A 93 10.60 -4.87 -6.34
CA SER A 93 9.74 -5.63 -7.28
C SER A 93 9.45 -4.85 -8.56
N LEU A 94 9.29 -3.52 -8.44
CA LEU A 94 9.01 -2.64 -9.58
C LEU A 94 10.18 -2.57 -10.58
N ARG A 95 11.40 -2.98 -10.19
CA ARG A 95 12.54 -3.02 -11.14
C ARG A 95 12.32 -4.04 -12.26
N THR A 96 11.57 -5.10 -11.98
CA THR A 96 11.50 -6.26 -12.87
C THR A 96 10.06 -6.65 -13.21
N ILE A 97 9.07 -6.13 -12.49
CA ILE A 97 7.64 -6.39 -12.71
C ILE A 97 6.87 -5.08 -12.97
N PRO A 98 5.84 -5.10 -13.84
CA PRO A 98 4.92 -3.98 -14.04
C PRO A 98 4.22 -3.53 -12.75
N LEU A 99 3.94 -2.23 -12.65
CA LEU A 99 3.38 -1.60 -11.45
C LEU A 99 2.06 -2.23 -11.00
N GLY A 100 1.13 -2.46 -11.94
CA GLY A 100 -0.17 -3.06 -11.64
C GLY A 100 -0.08 -4.47 -11.07
N LEU A 101 0.89 -5.26 -11.51
CA LEU A 101 1.10 -6.63 -11.02
C LEU A 101 1.74 -6.65 -9.64
N ALA A 102 2.73 -5.80 -9.40
CA ALA A 102 3.36 -5.68 -8.09
C ALA A 102 2.31 -5.36 -7.01
N ILE A 103 1.45 -4.38 -7.27
CA ILE A 103 0.38 -3.99 -6.35
C ILE A 103 -0.66 -5.12 -6.21
N ALA A 104 -1.06 -5.78 -7.30
CA ALA A 104 -1.98 -6.92 -7.21
C ALA A 104 -1.42 -8.03 -6.31
N ILE A 105 -0.13 -8.38 -6.44
CA ILE A 105 0.51 -9.38 -5.59
C ILE A 105 0.58 -8.89 -4.13
N GLU A 106 0.84 -7.60 -3.90
CA GLU A 106 0.88 -7.03 -2.55
C GLU A 106 -0.47 -7.15 -1.82
N PHE A 107 -1.58 -7.01 -2.54
CA PHE A 107 -2.95 -7.17 -2.03
C PHE A 107 -3.25 -8.57 -1.48
N VAL A 108 -2.41 -9.58 -1.76
CA VAL A 108 -2.50 -10.90 -1.12
C VAL A 108 -2.27 -10.78 0.40
N GLY A 109 -1.48 -9.82 0.87
CA GLY A 109 -1.20 -9.60 2.29
C GLY A 109 -2.46 -9.34 3.12
N PRO A 110 -3.23 -8.26 2.83
CA PRO A 110 -4.52 -8.00 3.47
C PRO A 110 -5.52 -9.14 3.35
N LEU A 111 -5.56 -9.82 2.19
CA LEU A 111 -6.42 -10.98 1.96
C LEU A 111 -6.10 -12.11 2.94
N LEU A 112 -4.83 -12.45 3.13
CA LEU A 112 -4.40 -13.48 4.09
C LEU A 112 -4.77 -13.11 5.53
N VAL A 113 -4.61 -11.84 5.92
CA VAL A 113 -5.02 -11.37 7.26
C VAL A 113 -6.53 -11.48 7.45
N ALA A 114 -7.32 -11.12 6.44
CA ALA A 114 -8.77 -11.21 6.47
C ALA A 114 -9.23 -12.68 6.61
N VAL A 115 -8.62 -13.59 5.87
CA VAL A 115 -8.92 -15.02 5.91
C VAL A 115 -8.50 -15.64 7.24
N ALA A 116 -7.32 -15.32 7.75
CA ALA A 116 -6.85 -15.79 9.06
C ALA A 116 -7.73 -15.30 10.22
N SER A 117 -8.35 -14.13 10.06
CA SER A 117 -9.31 -13.57 11.02
C SER A 117 -10.72 -14.15 10.86
N SER A 118 -11.01 -14.82 9.74
CA SER A 118 -12.31 -15.41 9.43
C SER A 118 -12.33 -16.90 9.73
N ARG A 119 -13.52 -17.41 10.07
CA ARG A 119 -13.74 -18.84 10.39
C ARG A 119 -14.54 -19.57 9.31
N ARG A 120 -14.65 -19.01 8.10
CA ARG A 120 -15.50 -19.55 7.02
C ARG A 120 -14.66 -20.23 5.94
N ALA A 121 -15.10 -21.42 5.53
CA ALA A 121 -14.46 -22.17 4.43
C ALA A 121 -14.49 -21.41 3.09
N VAL A 122 -15.46 -20.51 2.89
CA VAL A 122 -15.56 -19.66 1.69
C VAL A 122 -14.35 -18.74 1.55
N ASP A 123 -13.71 -18.32 2.64
CA ASP A 123 -12.52 -17.47 2.58
C ASP A 123 -11.29 -18.23 2.06
N LEU A 124 -11.23 -19.55 2.26
CA LEU A 124 -10.22 -20.40 1.65
C LEU A 124 -10.36 -20.48 0.12
N VAL A 125 -11.60 -20.39 -0.41
CA VAL A 125 -11.84 -20.33 -1.86
C VAL A 125 -11.26 -19.04 -2.45
N TRP A 126 -11.39 -17.91 -1.74
CA TRP A 126 -10.80 -16.65 -2.18
C TRP A 126 -9.27 -16.69 -2.15
N VAL A 127 -8.67 -17.29 -1.12
CA VAL A 127 -7.21 -17.52 -1.11
C VAL A 127 -6.79 -18.42 -2.28
N ALA A 128 -7.51 -19.51 -2.52
CA ALA A 128 -7.21 -20.41 -3.64
C ALA A 128 -7.32 -19.67 -4.99
N LEU A 129 -8.30 -18.79 -5.15
CA LEU A 129 -8.46 -17.97 -6.37
C LEU A 129 -7.30 -16.98 -6.55
N ALA A 130 -6.86 -16.32 -5.48
CA ALA A 130 -5.71 -15.42 -5.52
C ALA A 130 -4.40 -16.18 -5.80
N MET A 131 -4.22 -17.35 -5.17
CA MET A 131 -3.10 -18.25 -5.43
C MET A 131 -3.10 -18.75 -6.87
N LEU A 132 -4.27 -19.07 -7.44
CA LEU A 132 -4.40 -19.45 -8.84
C LEU A 132 -4.01 -18.30 -9.76
N GLY A 133 -4.48 -17.07 -9.49
CA GLY A 133 -4.04 -15.86 -10.19
C GLY A 133 -2.52 -15.67 -10.14
N LEU A 134 -1.90 -15.91 -8.99
CA LEU A 134 -0.44 -15.84 -8.83
C LEU A 134 0.30 -16.97 -9.57
N CYS A 135 -0.22 -18.20 -9.54
CA CYS A 135 0.37 -19.33 -10.27
C CYS A 135 0.33 -19.11 -11.78
N LEU A 136 -0.71 -18.44 -12.30
CA LEU A 136 -0.79 -18.06 -13.71
C LEU A 136 0.29 -17.02 -14.12
N LEU A 137 0.87 -16.30 -13.16
CA LEU A 137 1.91 -15.30 -13.42
C LEU A 137 3.33 -15.87 -13.39
N LEU A 138 3.54 -17.00 -12.72
CA LEU A 138 4.84 -17.63 -12.62
C LEU A 138 5.19 -18.31 -13.95
N PRO A 139 6.44 -18.13 -14.46
CA PRO A 139 6.89 -18.85 -15.64
C PRO A 139 6.97 -20.35 -15.35
N LEU A 140 5.92 -21.10 -15.67
CA LEU A 140 5.96 -22.57 -15.65
C LEU A 140 6.77 -23.11 -16.82
N ASP A 141 6.90 -22.32 -17.90
CA ASP A 141 7.72 -22.64 -19.08
C ASP A 141 8.85 -21.61 -19.28
N ARG A 142 10.11 -22.09 -19.25
CA ARG A 142 11.33 -21.29 -19.51
C ARG A 142 11.39 -20.62 -20.90
N ALA A 143 10.44 -20.94 -21.79
CA ALA A 143 10.32 -20.39 -23.14
C ALA A 143 9.31 -19.23 -23.26
N SER A 144 8.59 -18.90 -22.18
CA SER A 144 7.58 -17.84 -22.19
C SER A 144 8.11 -16.55 -21.52
N SER A 145 7.59 -15.42 -21.97
CA SER A 145 7.76 -14.07 -21.42
C SER A 145 7.14 -13.93 -20.01
N GLY A 146 7.51 -14.83 -19.10
CA GLY A 146 7.07 -14.81 -17.72
C GLY A 146 7.79 -13.74 -16.91
N LEU A 147 7.17 -13.38 -15.78
CA LEU A 147 7.73 -12.39 -14.87
C LEU A 147 9.02 -12.89 -14.24
N ASP A 148 9.93 -11.96 -13.95
CA ASP A 148 11.14 -12.27 -13.19
C ASP A 148 10.76 -12.82 -11.79
N PRO A 149 11.14 -14.07 -11.45
CA PRO A 149 10.86 -14.67 -10.16
C PRO A 149 11.36 -13.84 -8.97
N VAL A 150 12.45 -13.10 -9.15
CA VAL A 150 13.01 -12.24 -8.09
C VAL A 150 12.04 -11.10 -7.76
N GLY A 151 11.46 -10.47 -8.78
CA GLY A 151 10.44 -9.43 -8.59
C GLY A 151 9.20 -9.95 -7.89
N VAL A 152 8.75 -11.17 -8.25
CA VAL A 152 7.58 -11.80 -7.65
C VAL A 152 7.86 -12.11 -6.18
N ALA A 153 9.04 -12.64 -5.87
CA ALA A 153 9.47 -12.90 -4.51
C ALA A 153 9.55 -11.60 -3.68
N CYS A 154 10.04 -10.51 -4.25
CA CYS A 154 10.02 -9.20 -3.61
C CYS A 154 8.58 -8.71 -3.35
N ALA A 155 7.67 -8.82 -4.31
CA ALA A 155 6.28 -8.42 -4.14
C ALA A 155 5.55 -9.28 -3.09
N LEU A 156 5.81 -10.59 -3.04
CA LEU A 156 5.28 -11.47 -2.01
C LEU A 156 5.87 -11.17 -0.62
N GLY A 157 7.15 -10.83 -0.56
CA GLY A 157 7.79 -10.33 0.65
C GLY A 157 7.14 -9.03 1.14
N ALA A 158 6.83 -8.11 0.23
CA ALA A 158 6.08 -6.90 0.54
C ALA A 158 4.66 -7.24 1.05
N ALA A 159 3.96 -8.17 0.42
CA ALA A 159 2.65 -8.66 0.87
C ALA A 159 2.69 -9.22 2.31
N LEU A 160 3.74 -9.99 2.64
CA LEU A 160 3.95 -10.51 3.99
C LEU A 160 4.21 -9.38 4.98
N CYS A 161 5.07 -8.42 4.63
CA CYS A 161 5.29 -7.24 5.45
C CYS A 161 3.99 -6.45 5.63
N TRP A 162 3.16 -6.30 4.61
CA TRP A 162 1.88 -5.61 4.74
C TRP A 162 0.92 -6.34 5.70
N ALA A 163 0.86 -7.68 5.61
CA ALA A 163 0.09 -8.49 6.55
C ALA A 163 0.57 -8.29 7.99
N LEU A 164 1.88 -8.35 8.23
CA LEU A 164 2.48 -8.09 9.54
C LEU A 164 2.21 -6.64 10.01
N TYR A 165 2.27 -5.68 9.09
CA TYR A 165 2.00 -4.27 9.37
C TYR A 165 0.57 -4.08 9.87
N ILE A 166 -0.42 -4.77 9.27
CA ILE A 166 -1.82 -4.74 9.74
C ILE A 166 -1.92 -5.29 11.17
N LEU A 167 -1.30 -6.44 11.44
CA LEU A 167 -1.34 -7.09 12.76
C LEU A 167 -0.64 -6.27 13.85
N VAL A 168 0.53 -5.70 13.55
CA VAL A 168 1.28 -4.84 14.48
C VAL A 168 0.58 -3.50 14.66
N GLY A 169 0.01 -2.94 13.58
CA GLY A 169 -0.77 -1.70 13.62
C GLY A 169 -1.98 -1.79 14.53
N GLN A 170 -2.66 -2.94 14.60
CA GLN A 170 -3.73 -3.18 15.57
C GLN A 170 -3.23 -3.10 17.02
N ARG A 171 -2.01 -3.59 17.30
CA ARG A 171 -1.38 -3.48 18.62
C ARG A 171 -0.93 -2.06 18.94
N ALA A 172 -0.57 -1.26 17.93
CA ALA A 172 -0.21 0.14 18.07
C ALA A 172 -1.43 1.08 18.15
N GLY A 173 -2.66 0.58 17.98
CA GLY A 173 -3.88 1.39 17.86
C GLY A 173 -4.29 2.19 19.10
N HIS A 174 -3.71 1.91 20.27
CA HIS A 174 -3.91 2.71 21.49
C HIS A 174 -3.03 3.97 21.52
N LEU A 175 -2.02 4.07 20.66
CA LEU A 175 -1.19 5.26 20.51
C LEU A 175 -1.93 6.32 19.69
N PRO A 176 -1.70 7.61 19.95
CA PRO A 176 -2.21 8.66 19.08
C PRO A 176 -1.73 8.43 17.64
N GLY A 177 -2.65 8.34 16.68
CA GLY A 177 -2.34 7.89 15.31
C GLY A 177 -1.19 8.64 14.63
N GLY A 178 -1.08 9.96 14.85
CA GLY A 178 0.04 10.76 14.32
C GLY A 178 1.41 10.43 14.94
N GLN A 179 1.44 9.98 16.19
CA GLN A 179 2.68 9.61 16.89
C GLN A 179 3.19 8.24 16.41
N ALA A 180 2.30 7.25 16.29
CA ALA A 180 2.67 5.91 15.82
C ALA A 180 3.20 5.95 14.37
N VAL A 181 2.54 6.70 13.49
CA VAL A 181 2.94 6.83 12.08
C VAL A 181 4.24 7.63 11.94
N ALA A 182 4.40 8.75 12.64
CA ALA A 182 5.64 9.55 12.56
C ALA A 182 6.86 8.78 13.06
N LEU A 183 6.75 8.07 14.19
CA LEU A 183 7.84 7.27 14.73
C LEU A 183 8.09 6.02 13.87
N GLY A 184 7.03 5.37 13.38
CA GLY A 184 7.13 4.22 12.46
C GLY A 184 7.85 4.58 11.16
N MET A 185 7.48 5.71 10.54
CA MET A 185 8.15 6.22 9.34
C MET A 185 9.60 6.61 9.61
N SER A 186 9.92 7.11 10.80
CA SER A 186 11.30 7.41 11.19
C SER A 186 12.16 6.14 11.28
N VAL A 187 11.62 5.08 11.88
CA VAL A 187 12.30 3.77 11.94
C VAL A 187 12.41 3.17 10.53
N ALA A 188 11.37 3.25 9.72
CA ALA A 188 11.40 2.82 8.31
C ALA A 188 12.48 3.56 7.51
N ALA A 189 12.61 4.88 7.72
CA ALA A 189 13.67 5.69 7.11
C ALA A 189 15.05 5.20 7.54
N LEU A 190 15.26 4.92 8.84
CA LEU A 190 16.54 4.39 9.33
C LEU A 190 16.89 3.02 8.73
N VAL A 191 15.90 2.20 8.42
CA VAL A 191 16.12 0.89 7.75
C VAL A 191 16.49 1.08 6.29
N ILE A 192 15.77 1.94 5.56
CA ILE A 192 15.92 2.07 4.09
C ILE A 192 17.11 2.95 3.71
N LEU A 193 17.40 3.99 4.50
CA LEU A 193 18.46 4.96 4.23
C LEU A 193 19.84 4.34 3.96
N PRO A 194 20.35 3.34 4.70
CA PRO A 194 21.64 2.73 4.38
C PRO A 194 21.66 2.03 3.01
N PHE A 195 20.57 1.38 2.60
CA PHE A 195 20.44 0.77 1.27
C PHE A 195 20.39 1.84 0.19
N GLY A 196 19.61 2.90 0.41
CA GLY A 196 19.57 4.06 -0.48
C GLY A 196 20.95 4.70 -0.67
N ILE A 197 21.69 4.93 0.42
CA ILE A 197 23.05 5.49 0.38
C ILE A 197 24.03 4.55 -0.32
N ALA A 198 23.95 3.23 -0.06
CA ALA A 198 24.81 2.26 -0.74
C ALA A 198 24.58 2.24 -2.26
N GLN A 199 23.33 2.37 -2.70
CA GLN A 199 22.96 2.30 -4.12
C GLN A 199 23.14 3.61 -4.88
N ALA A 200 22.77 4.75 -4.28
CA ALA A 200 22.74 6.05 -4.94
C ALA A 200 23.88 6.99 -4.49
N GLY A 201 24.58 6.68 -3.40
CA GLY A 201 25.73 7.44 -2.92
C GLY A 201 25.45 8.94 -2.77
N MET A 202 26.39 9.76 -3.27
CA MET A 202 26.26 11.22 -3.25
C MET A 202 25.20 11.78 -4.22
N ALA A 203 24.64 10.96 -5.13
CA ALA A 203 23.56 11.40 -6.00
C ALA A 203 22.29 11.76 -5.20
N LEU A 204 22.14 11.21 -3.98
CA LEU A 204 21.10 11.59 -3.01
C LEU A 204 21.21 13.03 -2.48
N LEU A 205 22.30 13.74 -2.75
CA LEU A 205 22.47 15.13 -2.32
C LEU A 205 22.31 16.12 -3.47
N SER A 206 21.97 15.64 -4.68
CA SER A 206 21.82 16.53 -5.82
C SER A 206 20.56 17.41 -5.65
N PRO A 207 20.66 18.74 -5.80
CA PRO A 207 19.53 19.64 -5.56
C PRO A 207 18.32 19.35 -6.47
N SER A 208 18.56 18.91 -7.71
CA SER A 208 17.51 18.55 -8.66
C SER A 208 16.77 17.27 -8.25
N LEU A 209 17.49 16.26 -7.71
CA LEU A 209 16.90 15.02 -7.23
C LEU A 209 16.18 15.21 -5.89
N VAL A 210 16.64 16.13 -5.05
CA VAL A 210 15.92 16.52 -3.83
C VAL A 210 14.57 17.15 -4.16
N VAL A 211 14.49 18.03 -5.16
CA VAL A 211 13.21 18.65 -5.58
C VAL A 211 12.27 17.60 -6.20
N ALA A 212 12.79 16.74 -7.08
CA ALA A 212 12.00 15.66 -7.67
C ALA A 212 11.54 14.65 -6.61
N GLY A 213 12.41 14.29 -5.67
CA GLY A 213 12.09 13.42 -4.53
C GLY A 213 11.06 14.04 -3.58
N LEU A 214 11.11 15.36 -3.37
CA LEU A 214 10.08 16.11 -2.64
C LEU A 214 8.73 16.07 -3.35
N ALA A 215 8.70 16.30 -4.66
CA ALA A 215 7.48 16.20 -5.45
C ALA A 215 6.89 14.78 -5.34
N VAL A 216 7.71 13.75 -5.53
CA VAL A 216 7.30 12.35 -5.38
C VAL A 216 6.82 12.05 -3.96
N ALA A 217 7.51 12.52 -2.91
CA ALA A 217 7.10 12.31 -1.53
C ALA A 217 5.76 13.00 -1.20
N ILE A 218 5.51 14.18 -1.77
CA ILE A 218 4.25 14.90 -1.59
C ILE A 218 3.12 14.16 -2.32
N LEU A 219 3.34 13.81 -3.60
CA LEU A 219 2.35 13.14 -4.46
C LEU A 219 2.09 11.68 -4.06
N SER A 220 3.10 10.92 -3.64
CA SER A 220 3.00 9.49 -3.32
C SER A 220 2.83 9.21 -1.82
N SER A 221 2.93 10.21 -0.94
CA SER A 221 2.80 9.97 0.50
C SER A 221 2.00 11.04 1.23
N ALA A 222 2.41 12.31 1.19
CA ALA A 222 1.77 13.34 2.02
C ALA A 222 0.29 13.56 1.66
N ILE A 223 -0.02 13.71 0.36
CA ILE A 223 -1.39 13.91 -0.13
C ILE A 223 -2.21 12.61 0.00
N PRO A 224 -1.74 11.44 -0.49
CA PRO A 224 -2.48 10.19 -0.36
C PRO A 224 -2.82 9.84 1.08
N TYR A 225 -1.85 9.87 2.00
CA TYR A 225 -2.13 9.54 3.40
C TYR A 225 -3.12 10.50 4.06
N SER A 226 -3.08 11.79 3.70
CA SER A 226 -4.02 12.78 4.23
C SER A 226 -5.43 12.51 3.72
N LEU A 227 -5.59 12.27 2.42
CA LEU A 227 -6.88 11.97 1.79
C LEU A 227 -7.44 10.62 2.24
N GLU A 228 -6.59 9.60 2.37
CA GLU A 228 -6.96 8.28 2.85
C GLU A 228 -7.44 8.32 4.31
N MET A 229 -6.81 9.13 5.16
CA MET A 229 -7.27 9.33 6.54
C MET A 229 -8.64 10.04 6.59
N VAL A 230 -8.91 10.98 5.69
CA VAL A 230 -10.25 11.59 5.55
C VAL A 230 -11.28 10.56 5.12
N ALA A 231 -10.93 9.72 4.13
CA ALA A 231 -11.79 8.63 3.66
C ALA A 231 -12.08 7.59 4.75
N LEU A 232 -11.07 7.18 5.52
CA LEU A 232 -11.21 6.23 6.65
C LEU A 232 -12.16 6.73 7.73
N ARG A 233 -12.19 8.04 7.99
CA ARG A 233 -13.08 8.66 8.97
C ARG A 233 -14.50 8.85 8.46
N GLY A 234 -14.67 9.03 7.15
CA GLY A 234 -15.96 9.31 6.51
C GLY A 234 -16.68 8.11 5.90
N LEU A 235 -15.97 7.02 5.60
CA LEU A 235 -16.54 5.84 4.94
C LEU A 235 -16.75 4.66 5.89
N PRO A 236 -17.83 3.88 5.71
CA PRO A 236 -17.92 2.55 6.28
C PRO A 236 -16.74 1.68 5.81
N ARG A 237 -16.18 0.87 6.72
CA ARG A 237 -15.04 -0.04 6.43
C ARG A 237 -15.24 -0.90 5.18
N GLN A 238 -16.50 -1.26 4.87
CA GLN A 238 -16.87 -2.01 3.68
C GLN A 238 -16.61 -1.22 2.39
N THR A 239 -17.10 0.02 2.31
CA THR A 239 -16.93 0.89 1.14
C THR A 239 -15.46 1.25 0.95
N PHE A 240 -14.75 1.51 2.05
CA PHE A 240 -13.31 1.75 2.02
C PHE A 240 -12.54 0.57 1.44
N GLY A 241 -12.76 -0.66 1.93
CA GLY A 241 -12.09 -1.85 1.42
C GLY A 241 -12.39 -2.15 -0.05
N ILE A 242 -13.66 -2.00 -0.47
CA ILE A 242 -14.06 -2.21 -1.88
C ILE A 242 -13.42 -1.17 -2.80
N LEU A 243 -13.40 0.10 -2.39
CA LEU A 243 -12.79 1.17 -3.20
C LEU A 243 -11.26 1.06 -3.23
N LEU A 244 -10.63 0.72 -2.10
CA LEU A 244 -9.20 0.45 -2.03
C LEU A 244 -8.82 -0.72 -2.95
N SER A 245 -9.72 -1.70 -3.10
CA SER A 245 -9.52 -2.78 -4.06
C SER A 245 -9.31 -2.24 -5.48
N LEU A 246 -9.82 -1.08 -5.89
CA LEU A 246 -9.61 -0.56 -7.26
C LEU A 246 -8.14 -0.19 -7.57
N GLU A 247 -7.28 -0.12 -6.56
CA GLU A 247 -5.89 0.31 -6.68
C GLU A 247 -5.04 -0.47 -7.70
N PRO A 248 -5.06 -1.82 -7.78
CA PRO A 248 -4.32 -2.56 -8.80
C PRO A 248 -4.79 -2.25 -10.22
N VAL A 249 -6.09 -1.97 -10.40
CA VAL A 249 -6.66 -1.60 -11.72
C VAL A 249 -6.18 -0.21 -12.13
N CYS A 250 -6.27 0.77 -11.23
CA CYS A 250 -5.73 2.11 -11.46
C CYS A 250 -4.22 2.07 -11.73
N SER A 251 -3.49 1.22 -11.02
CA SER A 251 -2.05 1.02 -11.15
C SER A 251 -1.67 0.38 -12.49
N ALA A 252 -2.43 -0.61 -12.95
CA ALA A 252 -2.27 -1.20 -14.27
C ALA A 252 -2.51 -0.17 -15.38
N LEU A 253 -3.56 0.66 -15.24
CA LEU A 253 -3.85 1.74 -16.19
C LEU A 253 -2.76 2.81 -16.22
N ALA A 254 -2.25 3.22 -15.06
CA ALA A 254 -1.15 4.18 -14.98
C ALA A 254 0.17 3.58 -15.50
N GLY A 255 0.44 2.30 -15.23
CA GLY A 255 1.55 1.57 -15.83
C GLY A 255 1.48 1.61 -17.36
N PHE A 256 0.30 1.36 -17.93
CA PHE A 256 0.09 1.43 -19.37
C PHE A 256 0.23 2.85 -19.93
N LEU A 257 -0.43 3.84 -19.31
CA LEU A 257 -0.50 5.21 -19.84
C LEU A 257 0.76 6.05 -19.60
N ILE A 258 1.38 5.92 -18.42
CA ILE A 258 2.49 6.78 -17.97
C ILE A 258 3.84 6.10 -18.22
N LEU A 259 3.91 4.78 -18.01
CA LEU A 259 5.16 4.01 -18.10
C LEU A 259 5.25 3.22 -19.42
N GLY A 260 4.18 3.14 -20.21
CA GLY A 260 4.14 2.36 -21.45
C GLY A 260 4.15 0.84 -21.24
N GLU A 261 3.85 0.38 -20.02
CA GLU A 261 3.88 -1.04 -19.66
C GLU A 261 2.72 -1.79 -20.33
N ARG A 262 3.04 -2.71 -21.24
CA ARG A 262 2.03 -3.56 -21.89
C ARG A 262 1.84 -4.84 -21.09
N LEU A 263 0.68 -4.97 -20.47
CA LEU A 263 0.28 -6.21 -19.80
C LEU A 263 -0.17 -7.26 -20.82
N THR A 264 0.24 -8.50 -20.61
CA THR A 264 -0.32 -9.62 -21.40
C THR A 264 -1.76 -9.91 -20.97
N PRO A 265 -2.59 -10.53 -21.83
CA PRO A 265 -3.94 -10.95 -21.42
C PRO A 265 -3.95 -11.84 -20.17
N LEU A 266 -2.91 -12.68 -20.02
CA LEU A 266 -2.72 -13.54 -18.86
C LEU A 266 -2.46 -12.74 -17.57
N GLN A 267 -1.63 -11.70 -17.66
CA GLN A 267 -1.37 -10.79 -16.54
C GLN A 267 -2.62 -10.00 -16.15
N GLY A 268 -3.43 -9.58 -17.13
CA GLY A 268 -4.72 -8.95 -16.89
C GLY A 268 -5.71 -9.88 -16.18
N ALA A 269 -5.78 -11.15 -16.60
CA ALA A 269 -6.60 -12.17 -15.95
C ALA A 269 -6.16 -12.43 -14.49
N ALA A 270 -4.85 -12.48 -14.23
CA ALA A 270 -4.33 -12.65 -12.89
C ALA A 270 -4.71 -11.50 -11.95
N ILE A 271 -4.58 -10.24 -12.41
CA ILE A 271 -5.04 -9.07 -11.67
C ILE A 271 -6.53 -9.20 -11.37
N ALA A 272 -7.35 -9.56 -12.36
CA ALA A 272 -8.79 -9.74 -12.19
C ALA A 272 -9.14 -10.84 -11.16
N CYS A 273 -8.42 -11.96 -11.15
CA CYS A 273 -8.61 -13.04 -10.18
C CYS A 273 -8.30 -12.59 -8.74
N ILE A 274 -7.16 -11.94 -8.52
CA ILE A 274 -6.75 -11.44 -7.19
C ILE A 274 -7.75 -10.38 -6.70
N MET A 275 -8.19 -9.53 -7.61
CA MET A 275 -9.20 -8.50 -7.36
C MET A 275 -10.55 -9.09 -6.94
N ALA A 276 -11.03 -10.09 -7.67
CA ALA A 276 -12.27 -10.79 -7.34
C ALA A 276 -12.17 -11.45 -5.95
N ALA A 277 -11.02 -12.03 -5.61
CA ALA A 277 -10.77 -12.61 -4.29
C ALA A 277 -10.78 -11.57 -3.15
N SER A 278 -10.14 -10.41 -3.36
CA SER A 278 -10.12 -9.31 -2.37
C SER A 278 -11.52 -8.75 -2.12
N VAL A 279 -12.28 -8.47 -3.18
CA VAL A 279 -13.66 -7.98 -3.07
C VAL A 279 -14.56 -9.03 -2.42
N GLY A 280 -14.45 -10.29 -2.87
CA GLY A 280 -15.23 -11.41 -2.37
C GLY A 280 -15.05 -11.65 -0.87
N SER A 281 -13.79 -11.64 -0.39
CA SER A 281 -13.48 -11.79 1.04
C SER A 281 -13.98 -10.60 1.88
N THR A 282 -13.84 -9.37 1.39
CA THR A 282 -14.32 -8.15 2.07
C THR A 282 -15.84 -8.17 2.24
N VAL A 283 -16.58 -8.57 1.20
CA VAL A 283 -18.05 -8.71 1.24
C VAL A 283 -18.47 -9.87 2.15
N GLY A 284 -17.75 -11.00 2.09
CA GLY A 284 -18.00 -12.18 2.92
C GLY A 284 -17.87 -11.92 4.42
N ALA A 285 -16.78 -11.27 4.83
CA ALA A 285 -16.52 -10.90 6.22
C ALA A 285 -17.60 -9.97 6.81
N TYR A 286 -18.12 -9.05 5.99
CA TYR A 286 -19.19 -8.14 6.42
C TYR A 286 -20.53 -8.87 6.63
N ARG A 287 -20.94 -9.72 5.69
CA ARG A 287 -22.19 -10.51 5.82
C ARG A 287 -22.17 -11.35 7.11
N ALA A 288 -21.02 -11.95 7.42
CA ALA A 288 -20.82 -12.70 8.65
C ALA A 288 -21.03 -11.88 9.92
N LYS A 289 -20.45 -10.68 9.98
CA LYS A 289 -20.61 -9.78 11.13
C LYS A 289 -22.06 -9.36 11.33
N ARG A 290 -22.81 -9.12 10.23
CA ARG A 290 -24.22 -8.73 10.29
C ARG A 290 -25.13 -9.87 10.76
N GLU A 291 -24.85 -11.11 10.37
CA GLU A 291 -25.57 -12.28 10.87
C GLU A 291 -25.35 -12.49 12.37
N ASN A 292 -24.11 -12.38 12.85
CA ASN A 292 -23.81 -12.52 14.27
C ASN A 292 -24.52 -11.44 15.13
N LEU A 293 -24.59 -10.20 14.64
CA LEU A 293 -25.32 -9.11 15.33
C LEU A 293 -26.83 -9.34 15.37
N ARG A 294 -27.40 -10.03 14.37
CA ARG A 294 -28.83 -10.40 14.33
C ARG A 294 -29.16 -11.59 15.23
N GLN A 295 -28.19 -12.44 15.55
CA GLN A 295 -28.37 -13.57 16.47
C GLN A 295 -28.13 -13.19 17.93
N ALA A 296 -27.48 -12.05 18.19
CA ALA A 296 -27.13 -11.57 19.52
C ALA A 296 -28.10 -10.51 20.09
N GLY A 297 -29.11 -10.09 19.33
CA GLY A 297 -30.16 -9.15 19.75
C GLY A 297 -31.53 -9.77 19.56
#